data_AF-A0A9W9KX52-F1
#
_entry.id   AF-A0A9W9KX52-F1
#
_cell.length_a   1.000
_cell.length_b   1.000
_cell.length_c   1.000
_cell.angle_alpha   90.00
_cell.angle_beta   90.00
_cell.angle_gamma   90.00
#
_symmetry.space_group_name_H-M   'P 1'
#
loop_
_entity.id
_entity.type
_entity.pdbx_description
1 polymer ?
#
loop_
_entity_poly.entity_id
_entity_poly.type
_entity_poly.pdbx_seq_one_letter_code
_entity_poly.pdbx_strand_id
1 'polypeptide(L)'
;MSTYAGAPFPSSCALNRELLGNPLSANDDSSQPQTGAKSIQYIPGNPAIGLLPNEVYDYLSKELATPLLDELYAQLWLVARKSGHHIDALHTQKAKGRAIIPSEDPRLHLIWDRNKIYIKPVPLCLLNHEFWVRYLQPLKGASSESPSPVPKSPEPAASVFDSAIAIGFMRSYASLVKSPLDFAIAKESYLIPTEVDWVEWSIFINHFRVEDDSVAKRYHYGQLRLSRLNWVVRIFRPNKTRTRWFYETSCWSIGEFMERATFPLVFLFASVSIALSSMQVALAVPVDLLWSHSSDDELQEMNRAFWLFSIAVVLLWLVTWVLLLGIPVVALCSQVFWGFRNREKPARDTSTV
;
A
#
# COMPACT_ATOMS: atom_id res chain seq x y z
N MET A 1 16.67 -24.72 5.09
CA MET A 1 17.91 -24.40 4.36
C MET A 1 18.60 -23.26 5.11
N SER A 2 19.79 -23.55 5.65
CA SER A 2 20.65 -22.75 6.56
C SER A 2 19.97 -21.85 7.61
N THR A 3 19.71 -22.43 8.78
CA THR A 3 19.33 -21.73 10.01
C THR A 3 20.53 -20.96 10.57
N TYR A 4 20.82 -19.78 10.01
CA TYR A 4 21.69 -18.83 10.69
C TYR A 4 20.92 -18.34 11.92
N ALA A 5 21.38 -18.71 13.12
CA ALA A 5 20.81 -18.24 14.36
C ALA A 5 21.07 -16.73 14.47
N GLY A 6 20.12 -15.90 14.05
CA GLY A 6 20.20 -14.44 14.14
C GLY A 6 19.67 -13.74 12.89
N ALA A 7 20.54 -13.55 11.88
CA ALA A 7 20.27 -12.79 10.66
C ALA A 7 20.09 -13.70 9.43
N PRO A 8 19.34 -13.26 8.39
CA PRO A 8 19.06 -14.08 7.21
C PRO A 8 20.27 -14.32 6.28
N PHE A 9 21.35 -13.55 6.42
CA PHE A 9 22.57 -13.63 5.62
C PHE A 9 23.81 -13.56 6.52
N PRO A 10 24.98 -14.07 6.09
CA PRO A 10 26.21 -13.99 6.88
C PRO A 10 26.82 -12.58 6.81
N SER A 11 27.62 -12.21 7.82
CA SER A 11 28.27 -10.89 7.90
C SER A 11 29.17 -10.55 6.70
N SER A 12 29.76 -11.56 6.04
CA SER A 12 30.55 -11.38 4.81
C SER A 12 29.73 -10.89 3.62
N CYS A 13 28.42 -11.15 3.61
CA CYS A 13 27.50 -10.72 2.56
C CYS A 13 26.82 -9.37 2.88
N ALA A 14 27.15 -8.73 3.99
CA ALA A 14 26.60 -7.42 4.35
C ALA A 14 27.09 -6.33 3.39
N LEU A 15 26.15 -5.56 2.85
CA LEU A 15 26.45 -4.47 1.91
C LEU A 15 26.81 -3.17 2.64
N ASN A 16 26.29 -2.97 3.86
CA ASN A 16 26.76 -1.92 4.77
C ASN A 16 27.60 -2.56 5.89
N ARG A 17 28.82 -2.05 6.09
CA ARG A 17 29.81 -2.55 7.06
C ARG A 17 30.10 -1.56 8.19
N GLU A 18 29.24 -0.57 8.39
CA GLU A 18 29.38 0.37 9.51
C GLU A 18 29.20 -0.38 10.83
N LEU A 19 30.10 -0.13 11.79
CA LEU A 19 30.08 -0.80 13.09
C LEU A 19 29.12 -0.07 14.04
N LEU A 20 28.19 -0.79 14.66
CA LEU A 20 27.22 -0.22 15.58
C LEU A 20 27.79 -0.15 16.99
N GLY A 21 27.98 1.07 17.49
CA GLY A 21 28.40 1.36 18.86
C GLY A 21 27.44 0.77 19.90
N ASN A 22 27.93 0.56 21.11
CA ASN A 22 27.12 0.01 22.19
C ASN A 22 26.27 1.14 22.81
N PRO A 23 24.92 1.04 22.82
CA PRO A 23 24.05 2.15 23.25
C PRO A 23 24.22 2.55 24.73
N LEU A 24 24.83 1.69 25.54
CA LEU A 24 25.07 1.90 26.98
C LEU A 24 26.45 2.49 27.31
N SER A 25 27.35 2.61 26.33
CA SER A 25 28.72 3.11 26.55
C SER A 25 28.89 4.60 26.26
N ALA A 26 27.82 5.32 25.94
CA ALA A 26 27.86 6.75 25.60
C ALA A 26 28.19 7.68 26.79
N ASN A 27 28.37 7.15 28.00
CA ASN A 27 28.66 7.94 29.21
C ASN A 27 30.15 8.01 29.60
N ASP A 28 31.05 7.26 28.96
CA ASP A 28 32.50 7.29 29.26
C ASP A 28 33.31 7.91 28.13
N ASP A 29 32.98 9.16 27.78
CA ASP A 29 33.72 9.91 26.76
C ASP A 29 34.87 10.70 27.41
N SER A 30 35.86 9.98 27.95
CA SER A 30 37.17 10.57 28.26
C SER A 30 38.27 9.52 28.24
N SER A 31 38.51 8.91 27.08
CA SER A 31 39.82 8.53 26.54
C SER A 31 39.70 7.38 25.56
N GLN A 32 39.85 7.65 24.25
CA GLN A 32 40.34 6.59 23.37
C GLN A 32 41.32 7.11 22.31
N PRO A 33 42.39 6.35 22.02
CA PRO A 33 43.46 6.75 21.11
C PRO A 33 43.05 6.55 19.65
N GLN A 34 43.65 7.37 18.79
CA GLN A 34 43.53 7.31 17.34
C GLN A 34 44.20 6.03 16.82
N THR A 35 43.43 5.00 16.45
CA THR A 35 43.61 4.06 15.30
C THR A 35 42.57 2.93 15.42
N GLY A 36 41.64 2.79 14.47
CA GLY A 36 40.65 1.70 14.40
C GLY A 36 39.23 2.20 14.15
N ALA A 37 38.47 1.48 13.31
CA ALA A 37 37.18 1.89 12.73
C ALA A 37 36.22 2.63 13.69
N LYS A 38 35.77 3.83 13.30
CA LYS A 38 34.80 4.63 14.07
C LYS A 38 33.44 3.89 14.11
N SER A 39 32.96 3.57 15.31
CA SER A 39 31.62 3.03 15.52
C SER A 39 30.58 4.14 15.48
N ILE A 40 29.45 3.92 14.81
CA ILE A 40 28.33 4.86 14.77
C ILE A 40 27.39 4.63 15.97
N GLN A 41 26.88 5.72 16.56
CA GLN A 41 25.91 5.68 17.67
C GLN A 41 24.46 5.93 17.22
N TYR A 42 24.23 5.90 15.90
CA TYR A 42 22.95 6.17 15.26
C TYR A 42 22.59 5.07 14.26
N ILE A 43 21.34 5.05 13.78
CA ILE A 43 20.89 4.07 12.79
C ILE A 43 21.58 4.34 11.42
N PRO A 44 22.15 3.32 10.75
CA PRO A 44 22.75 3.49 9.42
C PRO A 44 21.81 4.23 8.46
N GLY A 45 22.27 5.35 7.90
CA GLY A 45 21.49 6.20 7.00
C GLY A 45 20.58 7.24 7.65
N ASN A 46 20.35 7.19 8.96
CA ASN A 46 19.53 8.17 9.68
C ASN A 46 20.21 8.63 10.98
N PRO A 47 21.03 9.72 10.92
CA PRO A 47 21.80 10.18 12.06
C PRO A 47 20.96 10.83 13.18
N ALA A 48 19.68 11.11 12.92
CA ALA A 48 18.80 11.76 13.90
C ALA A 48 18.26 10.80 14.98
N ILE A 49 18.44 9.48 14.81
CA ILE A 49 17.85 8.45 15.67
C ILE A 49 18.97 7.64 16.30
N GLY A 50 18.94 7.49 17.63
CA GLY A 50 19.93 6.74 18.39
C GLY A 50 19.78 5.23 18.24
N LEU A 51 20.70 4.49 18.86
CA LEU A 51 20.69 3.03 18.92
C LEU A 51 19.93 2.49 20.16
N LEU A 52 19.09 3.29 20.80
CA LEU A 52 18.23 2.81 21.88
C LEU A 52 17.13 1.90 21.32
N PRO A 53 16.90 0.69 21.88
CA PRO A 53 15.94 -0.26 21.31
C PRO A 53 14.55 0.32 21.06
N ASN A 54 14.02 1.13 21.99
CA ASN A 54 12.71 1.76 21.84
C ASN A 54 12.65 2.72 20.65
N GLU A 55 13.68 3.56 20.48
CA GLU A 55 13.76 4.49 19.34
C GLU A 55 13.87 3.75 18.01
N VAL A 56 14.65 2.66 17.99
CA VAL A 56 14.83 1.82 16.81
C VAL A 56 13.53 1.10 16.43
N TYR A 57 12.80 0.53 17.40
CA TYR A 57 11.53 -0.14 17.14
C TYR A 57 10.43 0.83 16.71
N ASP A 58 10.39 2.03 17.28
CA ASP A 58 9.49 3.10 16.83
C ASP A 58 9.82 3.56 15.41
N TYR A 59 11.12 3.68 15.08
CA TYR A 59 11.57 3.97 13.73
C TYR A 59 11.16 2.87 12.75
N LEU A 60 11.47 1.60 13.04
CA LEU A 60 11.12 0.46 12.17
C LEU A 60 9.60 0.33 11.97
N SER A 61 8.82 0.58 13.02
CA SER A 61 7.36 0.59 12.94
C SER A 61 6.83 1.67 12.00
N LYS A 62 7.43 2.87 12.02
CA LYS A 62 7.06 3.96 11.10
C LYS A 62 7.57 3.71 9.67
N GLU A 63 8.74 3.09 9.56
CA GLU A 63 9.47 2.94 8.31
C GLU A 63 8.98 1.76 7.47
N LEU A 64 8.56 0.65 8.09
CA LEU A 64 8.25 -0.60 7.40
C LEU A 64 6.83 -1.12 7.66
N ALA A 65 6.22 -0.82 8.81
CA ALA A 65 4.94 -1.43 9.14
C ALA A 65 3.78 -0.83 8.32
N THR A 66 2.82 -1.69 7.94
CA THR A 66 1.67 -1.28 7.12
C THR A 66 0.35 -1.69 7.77
N PRO A 67 0.01 -1.11 8.93
CA PRO A 67 -1.06 -1.61 9.79
C PRO A 67 -2.44 -1.56 9.15
N LEU A 68 -2.65 -0.65 8.19
CA LEU A 68 -3.88 -0.54 7.42
C LEU A 68 -4.07 -1.74 6.46
N LEU A 69 -2.99 -2.22 5.85
CA LEU A 69 -3.07 -3.37 4.95
C LEU A 69 -3.12 -4.69 5.69
N ASP A 70 -2.54 -4.74 6.89
CA ASP A 70 -2.69 -5.87 7.79
C ASP A 70 -4.14 -6.00 8.28
N GLU A 71 -4.83 -4.87 8.54
CA GLU A 71 -6.26 -4.85 8.87
C GLU A 71 -7.12 -5.32 7.69
N LEU A 72 -6.76 -4.94 6.46
CA LEU A 72 -7.46 -5.33 5.23
C LEU A 72 -7.08 -6.71 4.69
N TYR A 73 -6.19 -7.44 5.36
CA TYR A 73 -5.59 -8.66 4.83
C TYR A 73 -6.64 -9.69 4.37
N ALA A 74 -7.71 -9.86 5.14
CA ALA A 74 -8.78 -10.80 4.83
C ALA A 74 -9.65 -10.41 3.62
N GLN A 75 -9.60 -9.15 3.18
CA GLN A 75 -10.38 -8.61 2.07
C GLN A 75 -9.53 -8.37 0.81
N LEU A 76 -8.20 -8.36 0.93
CA LEU A 76 -7.30 -8.10 -0.19
C LEU A 76 -7.43 -9.13 -1.33
N TRP A 77 -7.89 -10.35 -1.06
CA TRP A 77 -8.14 -11.36 -2.10
C TRP A 77 -9.18 -10.92 -3.14
N LEU A 78 -10.09 -10.00 -2.80
CA LEU A 78 -11.08 -9.46 -3.74
C LEU A 78 -10.44 -8.58 -4.82
N VAL A 79 -9.28 -8.00 -4.53
CA VAL A 79 -8.68 -6.94 -5.36
C VAL A 79 -7.30 -7.27 -5.89
N ALA A 80 -6.63 -8.26 -5.30
CA ALA A 80 -5.28 -8.66 -5.67
C ALA A 80 -5.13 -10.18 -5.61
N ARG A 81 -4.21 -10.68 -6.44
CA ARG A 81 -3.80 -12.09 -6.40
C ARG A 81 -2.99 -12.32 -5.13
N LYS A 82 -3.39 -13.30 -4.32
CA LYS A 82 -2.64 -13.76 -3.14
C LYS A 82 -1.42 -14.55 -3.60
N SER A 83 -0.34 -13.85 -3.91
CA SER A 83 0.95 -14.42 -4.26
C SER A 83 2.04 -13.37 -4.07
N GLY A 84 3.00 -13.65 -3.17
CA GLY A 84 4.16 -12.79 -2.95
C GLY A 84 5.11 -12.74 -4.15
N HIS A 85 5.07 -13.76 -5.02
CA HIS A 85 5.83 -13.82 -6.26
C HIS A 85 5.22 -12.98 -7.40
N HIS A 86 4.01 -12.46 -7.22
CA HIS A 86 3.35 -11.59 -8.21
C HIS A 86 3.89 -10.15 -8.14
N ILE A 87 5.18 -10.01 -8.41
CA ILE A 87 5.89 -8.73 -8.49
C ILE A 87 6.66 -8.74 -9.81
N ASP A 88 6.34 -7.79 -10.70
CA ASP A 88 7.11 -7.66 -11.94
C ASP A 88 8.44 -6.96 -11.67
N ALA A 89 9.51 -7.42 -12.33
CA ALA A 89 10.83 -6.82 -12.23
C ALA A 89 10.86 -5.39 -12.80
N LEU A 90 11.82 -4.57 -12.39
CA LEU A 90 11.86 -3.13 -12.72
C LEU A 90 11.86 -2.84 -14.23
N HIS A 91 12.61 -3.61 -15.02
CA HIS A 91 12.59 -3.49 -16.48
C HIS A 91 11.23 -3.82 -17.07
N THR A 92 10.53 -4.81 -16.50
CA THR A 92 9.17 -5.19 -16.91
C THR A 92 8.18 -4.08 -16.54
N GLN A 93 8.38 -3.40 -15.40
CA GLN A 93 7.60 -2.21 -15.03
C GLN A 93 7.78 -1.09 -16.09
N LYS A 94 9.02 -0.79 -16.48
CA LYS A 94 9.30 0.18 -17.57
C LYS A 94 8.67 -0.27 -18.89
N ALA A 95 8.76 -1.56 -19.25
CA ALA A 95 8.15 -2.11 -20.47
C ALA A 95 6.61 -2.01 -20.47
N LYS A 96 5.97 -2.06 -19.29
CA LYS A 96 4.53 -1.80 -19.11
C LYS A 96 4.17 -0.30 -19.17
N GLY A 97 5.13 0.57 -19.46
CA GLY A 97 4.94 2.03 -19.50
C GLY A 97 4.78 2.66 -18.12
N ARG A 98 5.25 1.99 -17.04
CA ARG A 98 5.19 2.53 -15.68
C ARG A 98 6.46 3.30 -15.34
N ALA A 99 6.31 4.53 -14.90
CA ALA A 99 7.33 5.31 -14.23
C ALA A 99 7.53 4.80 -12.80
N ILE A 100 8.78 4.61 -12.40
CA ILE A 100 9.16 4.18 -11.05
C ILE A 100 9.28 5.45 -10.20
N ILE A 101 8.47 5.55 -9.15
CA ILE A 101 8.46 6.70 -8.24
C ILE A 101 8.98 6.25 -6.88
N PRO A 102 10.16 6.73 -6.44
CA PRO A 102 10.63 6.48 -5.08
C PRO A 102 9.69 7.16 -4.08
N SER A 103 9.27 6.43 -3.04
CA SER A 103 8.36 6.96 -2.02
C SER A 103 8.70 6.43 -0.64
N GLU A 104 8.94 7.34 0.31
CA GLU A 104 9.29 6.95 1.68
C GLU A 104 8.13 6.34 2.48
N ASP A 105 6.87 6.48 2.03
CA ASP A 105 5.73 5.90 2.73
C ASP A 105 5.66 4.36 2.52
N PRO A 106 5.82 3.53 3.57
CA PRO A 106 5.71 2.06 3.44
C PRO A 106 4.34 1.60 2.94
N ARG A 107 3.30 2.42 3.16
CA ARG A 107 1.95 2.15 2.65
C ARG A 107 1.93 2.10 1.13
N LEU A 108 2.79 2.85 0.44
CA LEU A 108 2.82 2.94 -1.02
C LEU A 108 3.77 1.96 -1.69
N HIS A 109 4.65 1.29 -0.96
CA HIS A 109 5.57 0.32 -1.53
C HIS A 109 4.82 -0.79 -2.32
N LEU A 110 5.18 -1.00 -3.59
CA LEU A 110 4.53 -1.91 -4.56
C LEU A 110 3.09 -1.56 -4.94
N ILE A 111 2.66 -0.32 -4.69
CA ILE A 111 1.36 0.15 -5.16
C ILE A 111 1.54 0.85 -6.50
N TRP A 112 0.71 0.48 -7.48
CA TRP A 112 0.73 1.12 -8.80
C TRP A 112 -0.61 1.79 -9.11
N ASP A 113 -0.52 2.94 -9.79
CA ASP A 113 -1.65 3.68 -10.36
C ASP A 113 -1.32 4.09 -11.79
N ARG A 114 -2.13 3.60 -12.75
CA ARG A 114 -1.97 3.85 -14.19
C ARG A 114 -0.54 3.55 -14.69
N ASN A 115 0.20 4.61 -14.99
CA ASN A 115 1.55 4.62 -15.53
C ASN A 115 2.61 4.90 -14.46
N LYS A 116 2.29 4.71 -13.18
CA LYS A 116 3.20 4.97 -12.06
C LYS A 116 3.19 3.78 -11.11
N ILE A 117 4.35 3.43 -10.58
CA ILE A 117 4.50 2.49 -9.47
C ILE A 117 5.33 3.13 -8.37
N TYR A 118 4.82 3.10 -7.15
CA TYR A 118 5.50 3.61 -5.98
C TYR A 118 6.33 2.49 -5.36
N ILE A 119 7.62 2.76 -5.14
CA ILE A 119 8.55 1.81 -4.53
C ILE A 119 9.32 2.55 -3.45
N LYS A 120 9.24 2.06 -2.21
CA LYS A 120 10.08 2.57 -1.13
C LYS A 120 11.53 2.14 -1.30
N PRO A 121 12.52 3.06 -1.27
CA PRO A 121 13.95 2.75 -1.28
C PRO A 121 14.37 1.80 -0.15
N VAL A 122 15.46 1.06 -0.32
CA VAL A 122 15.98 0.18 0.73
C VAL A 122 16.63 1.01 1.84
N PRO A 123 16.14 0.94 3.09
CA PRO A 123 16.83 1.57 4.21
C PRO A 123 18.22 0.95 4.42
N LEU A 124 19.23 1.79 4.61
CA LEU A 124 20.63 1.34 4.81
C LEU A 124 20.78 0.41 6.01
N CYS A 125 19.96 0.57 7.05
CA CYS A 125 19.95 -0.31 8.21
C CYS A 125 19.63 -1.78 7.86
N LEU A 126 18.83 -2.05 6.83
CA LEU A 126 18.53 -3.41 6.38
C LEU A 126 19.68 -4.06 5.61
N LEU A 127 20.68 -3.28 5.21
CA LEU A 127 21.88 -3.76 4.53
C LEU A 127 23.03 -4.11 5.50
N ASN A 128 22.86 -3.81 6.78
CA ASN A 128 23.86 -4.01 7.83
C ASN A 128 23.59 -5.28 8.65
N HIS A 129 24.56 -6.18 8.76
CA HIS A 129 24.38 -7.45 9.47
C HIS A 129 24.20 -7.29 10.99
N GLU A 130 24.97 -6.42 11.64
CA GLU A 130 24.87 -6.20 13.08
C GLU A 130 23.48 -5.66 13.47
N PHE A 131 22.89 -4.83 12.60
CA PHE A 131 21.53 -4.32 12.79
C PHE A 131 20.50 -5.46 12.84
N TRP A 132 20.58 -6.42 11.92
CA TRP A 132 19.70 -7.60 11.91
C TRP A 132 19.85 -8.43 13.19
N VAL A 133 21.09 -8.68 13.60
CA VAL A 133 21.38 -9.46 14.81
C VAL A 133 20.92 -8.73 16.07
N ARG A 134 20.96 -7.40 16.13
CA ARG A 134 20.64 -6.65 17.35
C ARG A 134 19.15 -6.35 17.51
N TYR A 135 18.44 -6.05 16.42
CA TYR A 135 17.06 -5.53 16.48
C TYR A 135 16.02 -6.34 15.70
N LEU A 136 16.43 -7.26 14.81
CA LEU A 136 15.51 -8.02 13.96
C LEU A 136 15.56 -9.53 14.22
N GLN A 137 15.95 -9.93 15.43
CA GLN A 137 15.88 -11.34 15.81
C GLN A 137 14.42 -11.81 15.89
N PRO A 138 14.10 -13.02 15.39
CA PRO A 138 12.78 -13.59 15.56
C PRO A 138 12.43 -13.67 17.04
N LEU A 139 11.23 -13.21 17.41
CA LEU A 139 10.70 -13.42 18.74
C LEU A 139 10.56 -14.93 18.96
N LYS A 140 11.49 -15.56 19.69
CA LYS A 140 11.32 -16.94 20.15
C LYS A 140 10.20 -16.97 21.20
N GLY A 141 8.96 -17.23 20.76
CA GLY A 141 7.87 -17.47 21.71
C GLY A 141 6.54 -17.80 21.04
N ALA A 142 6.19 -19.10 20.98
CA ALA A 142 4.85 -19.67 21.26
C ALA A 142 4.64 -21.14 20.77
N SER A 143 5.68 -22.00 20.70
CA SER A 143 5.48 -23.43 20.41
C SER A 143 6.49 -24.35 21.11
N SER A 144 6.68 -24.14 22.41
CA SER A 144 7.25 -25.14 23.31
C SER A 144 6.67 -24.89 24.70
N GLU A 145 5.40 -25.27 24.87
CA GLU A 145 4.81 -25.46 26.20
C GLU A 145 5.49 -26.66 26.87
N SER A 146 6.56 -26.39 27.62
CA SER A 146 6.89 -27.23 28.77
C SER A 146 6.05 -26.72 29.95
N PRO A 147 5.17 -27.52 30.56
CA PRO A 147 4.31 -27.06 31.64
C PRO A 147 5.17 -26.87 32.89
N SER A 148 5.46 -25.62 33.25
CA SER A 148 6.00 -25.27 34.57
C SER A 148 4.99 -24.38 35.30
N PRO A 149 4.52 -24.78 36.49
CA PRO A 149 3.48 -24.08 37.22
C PRO A 149 4.10 -22.99 38.11
N VAL A 150 4.41 -21.83 37.54
CA VAL A 150 4.67 -20.62 38.37
C VAL A 150 4.01 -19.42 37.68
N PRO A 151 3.12 -18.67 38.36
CA PRO A 151 2.53 -17.46 37.79
C PRO A 151 3.56 -16.34 37.79
N LYS A 152 4.03 -15.94 36.60
CA LYS A 152 4.83 -14.72 36.44
C LYS A 152 3.92 -13.51 36.29
N SER A 153 4.19 -12.50 37.11
CA SER A 153 3.60 -11.15 37.04
C SER A 153 3.77 -10.51 35.66
N PRO A 154 2.87 -9.58 35.25
CA PRO A 154 2.96 -8.92 33.96
C PRO A 154 4.05 -7.85 33.97
N GLU A 155 5.28 -8.21 33.59
CA GLU A 155 6.27 -7.23 33.14
C GLU A 155 5.78 -6.63 31.81
N PRO A 156 5.94 -5.31 31.58
CA PRO A 156 5.56 -4.69 30.32
C PRO A 156 6.46 -5.26 29.23
N ALA A 157 5.89 -6.11 28.37
CA ALA A 157 6.60 -6.65 27.21
C ALA A 157 7.18 -5.48 26.42
N ALA A 158 8.51 -5.34 26.40
CA ALA A 158 9.19 -4.40 25.53
C ALA A 158 8.65 -4.64 24.11
N SER A 159 8.19 -3.58 23.46
CA SER A 159 7.55 -3.65 22.14
C SER A 159 8.57 -4.07 21.09
N VAL A 160 8.79 -5.38 20.94
CA VAL A 160 9.70 -5.94 19.95
C VAL A 160 9.06 -5.79 18.57
N PHE A 161 9.85 -5.30 17.60
CA PHE A 161 9.43 -5.19 16.21
C PHE A 161 9.39 -6.57 15.52
N ASP A 162 8.36 -6.83 14.71
CA ASP A 162 8.22 -8.07 13.96
C ASP A 162 9.18 -8.12 12.75
N SER A 163 10.22 -8.95 12.85
CA SER A 163 11.23 -9.09 11.79
C SER A 163 10.68 -9.66 10.49
N ALA A 164 9.53 -10.35 10.50
CA ALA A 164 8.87 -10.87 9.29
C ALA A 164 8.47 -9.74 8.31
N ILE A 165 8.25 -8.51 8.82
CA ILE A 165 7.98 -7.33 8.00
C ILE A 165 9.22 -6.95 7.19
N ALA A 166 10.39 -6.88 7.84
CA ALA A 166 11.66 -6.55 7.19
C ALA A 166 12.07 -7.63 6.18
N ILE A 167 11.88 -8.92 6.51
CA ILE A 167 12.15 -10.03 5.59
C ILE A 167 11.24 -9.94 4.36
N GLY A 168 9.95 -9.69 4.56
CA GLY A 168 8.99 -9.52 3.47
C GLY A 168 9.32 -8.32 2.56
N PHE A 169 9.78 -7.21 3.15
CA PHE A 169 10.28 -6.06 2.41
C PHE A 169 11.48 -6.43 1.52
N MET A 170 12.48 -7.11 2.07
CA MET A 170 13.65 -7.52 1.28
C MET A 170 13.32 -8.57 0.22
N ARG A 171 12.34 -9.44 0.48
CA ARG A 171 11.80 -10.39 -0.52
C ARG A 171 11.19 -9.68 -1.72
N SER A 172 10.56 -8.52 -1.53
CA SER A 172 10.03 -7.75 -2.66
C SER A 172 11.15 -7.30 -3.60
N TYR A 173 12.27 -6.85 -3.04
CA TYR A 173 13.46 -6.46 -3.78
C TYR A 173 14.12 -7.64 -4.52
N ALA A 174 14.09 -8.85 -3.95
CA ALA A 174 14.50 -10.06 -4.66
C ALA A 174 13.67 -10.34 -5.93
N SER A 175 12.43 -9.86 -5.96
CA SER A 175 11.54 -9.98 -7.13
C SER A 175 11.59 -8.77 -8.06
N LEU A 176 11.85 -7.57 -7.54
CA LEU A 176 12.01 -6.34 -8.34
C LEU A 176 13.32 -6.35 -9.13
N VAL A 177 14.41 -6.81 -8.52
CA VAL A 177 15.76 -6.74 -9.09
C VAL A 177 16.29 -8.13 -9.40
N LYS A 178 15.95 -8.65 -10.59
CA LYS A 178 16.31 -10.01 -11.02
C LYS A 178 17.54 -10.04 -11.94
N SER A 179 17.77 -8.98 -12.68
CA SER A 179 18.82 -8.89 -13.71
C SER A 179 19.76 -7.69 -13.48
N PRO A 180 20.94 -7.67 -14.11
CA PRO A 180 21.84 -6.52 -14.05
C PRO A 180 21.19 -5.22 -14.57
N LEU A 181 20.29 -5.35 -15.55
CA LEU A 181 19.54 -4.21 -16.09
C LEU A 181 18.54 -3.66 -15.06
N ASP A 182 17.86 -4.54 -14.31
CA ASP A 182 17.02 -4.09 -13.20
C ASP A 182 17.82 -3.35 -12.14
N PHE A 183 19.05 -3.82 -11.86
CA PHE A 183 19.92 -3.18 -10.88
C PHE A 183 20.37 -1.78 -11.32
N ALA A 184 20.71 -1.62 -12.60
CA ALA A 184 21.00 -0.30 -13.16
C ALA A 184 19.78 0.64 -13.04
N ILE A 185 18.57 0.14 -13.33
CA ILE A 185 17.34 0.92 -13.16
C ILE A 185 17.08 1.28 -11.69
N ALA A 186 17.36 0.36 -10.77
CA ALA A 186 17.21 0.59 -9.33
C ALA A 186 18.13 1.71 -8.84
N LYS A 187 19.38 1.74 -9.31
CA LYS A 187 20.34 2.82 -9.03
C LYS A 187 19.89 4.15 -9.65
N GLU A 188 19.47 4.14 -10.92
CA GLU A 188 18.95 5.33 -11.61
C GLU A 188 17.74 5.94 -10.87
N SER A 189 16.93 5.09 -10.25
CA SER A 189 15.72 5.49 -9.52
C SER A 189 15.96 5.74 -8.03
N TYR A 190 17.22 5.76 -7.56
CA TYR A 190 17.60 5.95 -6.16
C TYR A 190 16.97 4.94 -5.17
N LEU A 191 16.67 3.72 -5.62
CA LEU A 191 16.05 2.68 -4.79
C LEU A 191 17.05 1.88 -3.97
N ILE A 192 18.32 1.87 -4.42
CA ILE A 192 19.45 1.12 -3.84
C ILE A 192 20.65 2.07 -3.78
N PRO A 193 21.54 1.96 -2.77
CA PRO A 193 22.74 2.78 -2.68
C PRO A 193 23.64 2.66 -3.92
N THR A 194 24.30 3.76 -4.27
CA THR A 194 25.13 3.87 -5.47
C THR A 194 26.42 3.07 -5.38
N GLU A 195 26.90 2.81 -4.17
CA GLU A 195 28.20 2.21 -3.84
C GLU A 195 28.22 0.70 -4.03
N VAL A 196 27.05 0.06 -4.11
CA VAL A 196 26.91 -1.41 -4.14
C VAL A 196 27.13 -1.96 -5.54
N ASP A 197 27.86 -3.06 -5.70
CA ASP A 197 28.01 -3.74 -6.98
C ASP A 197 26.93 -4.79 -7.25
N TRP A 198 26.69 -5.10 -8.55
CA TRP A 198 25.68 -6.09 -8.94
C TRP A 198 25.96 -7.47 -8.34
N VAL A 199 27.22 -7.91 -8.33
CA VAL A 199 27.60 -9.24 -7.83
C VAL A 199 27.31 -9.34 -6.33
N GLU A 200 27.74 -8.33 -5.56
CA GLU A 200 27.48 -8.25 -4.12
C GLU A 200 25.98 -8.23 -3.83
N TRP A 201 25.22 -7.39 -4.54
CA TRP A 201 23.77 -7.33 -4.42
C TRP A 201 23.10 -8.67 -4.71
N SER A 202 23.52 -9.36 -5.77
CA SER A 202 22.93 -10.63 -6.20
C SER A 202 23.14 -11.75 -5.16
N ILE A 203 24.30 -11.79 -4.53
CA ILE A 203 24.62 -12.73 -3.45
C ILE A 203 23.81 -12.39 -2.21
N PHE A 204 23.79 -11.12 -1.82
CA PHE A 204 23.03 -10.64 -0.66
C PHE A 204 21.53 -10.96 -0.80
N ILE A 205 20.90 -10.54 -1.90
CA ILE A 205 19.44 -10.62 -2.07
C ILE A 205 18.94 -12.06 -2.21
N ASN A 206 19.81 -13.01 -2.61
CA ASN A 206 19.44 -14.41 -2.74
C ASN A 206 19.00 -15.04 -1.40
N HIS A 207 19.49 -14.52 -0.28
CA HIS A 207 19.10 -14.97 1.07
C HIS A 207 17.64 -14.64 1.42
N PHE A 208 17.03 -13.67 0.72
CA PHE A 208 15.66 -13.22 0.98
C PHE A 208 14.62 -13.87 0.04
N ARG A 209 15.02 -14.91 -0.72
CA ARG A 209 14.08 -15.74 -1.50
C ARG A 209 13.39 -16.76 -0.61
N VAL A 210 12.58 -16.25 0.32
CA VAL A 210 11.86 -17.04 1.32
C VAL A 210 10.42 -17.34 0.89
N GLU A 211 9.83 -18.34 1.53
CA GLU A 211 8.43 -18.73 1.36
C GLU A 211 7.46 -17.75 2.06
N ASP A 212 6.16 -17.90 1.78
CA ASP A 212 5.12 -17.02 2.33
C ASP A 212 5.04 -17.11 3.87
N ASP A 213 5.29 -18.26 4.47
CA ASP A 213 5.13 -18.46 5.92
C ASP A 213 6.10 -17.64 6.80
N SER A 214 7.21 -17.18 6.21
CA SER A 214 8.26 -16.43 6.91
C SER A 214 8.11 -14.91 6.80
N VAL A 215 7.07 -14.41 6.14
CA VAL A 215 6.89 -12.98 5.87
C VAL A 215 5.60 -12.43 6.48
N ALA A 216 5.59 -11.13 6.75
CA ALA A 216 4.39 -10.47 7.24
C ALA A 216 3.24 -10.51 6.22
N LYS A 217 2.01 -10.46 6.74
CA LYS A 217 0.75 -10.55 5.98
C LYS A 217 0.70 -9.68 4.73
N ARG A 218 1.23 -8.45 4.80
CA ARG A 218 1.35 -7.54 3.66
C ARG A 218 2.02 -8.19 2.45
N TYR A 219 3.10 -8.94 2.65
CA TYR A 219 3.98 -9.45 1.58
C TYR A 219 3.53 -10.80 1.02
N HIS A 220 2.44 -11.39 1.54
CA HIS A 220 1.71 -12.46 0.85
C HIS A 220 1.05 -11.97 -0.46
N TYR A 221 0.83 -10.66 -0.55
CA TYR A 221 0.37 -10.01 -1.77
C TYR A 221 1.54 -9.23 -2.37
N GLY A 222 1.82 -9.45 -3.65
CA GLY A 222 2.83 -8.69 -4.38
C GLY A 222 2.37 -7.26 -4.71
N GLN A 223 2.32 -6.93 -5.99
CA GLN A 223 1.91 -5.59 -6.41
C GLN A 223 0.39 -5.36 -6.28
N LEU A 224 0.01 -4.20 -5.73
CA LEU A 224 -1.38 -3.82 -5.51
C LEU A 224 -1.77 -2.65 -6.43
N ARG A 225 -2.98 -2.71 -7.00
CA ARG A 225 -3.50 -1.60 -7.81
C ARG A 225 -4.25 -0.62 -6.91
N LEU A 226 -3.83 0.65 -6.90
CA LEU A 226 -4.41 1.66 -6.03
C LEU A 226 -5.92 1.85 -6.26
N SER A 227 -6.36 1.83 -7.52
CA SER A 227 -7.77 2.00 -7.85
C SER A 227 -8.65 0.93 -7.21
N ARG A 228 -8.17 -0.31 -7.10
CA ARG A 228 -8.92 -1.39 -6.44
C ARG A 228 -8.82 -1.30 -4.92
N LEU A 229 -7.67 -0.89 -4.40
CA LEU A 229 -7.48 -0.69 -2.97
C LEU A 229 -8.39 0.43 -2.42
N ASN A 230 -8.59 1.50 -3.20
CA ASN A 230 -9.57 2.55 -2.89
C ASN A 230 -10.99 1.99 -2.73
N TRP A 231 -11.38 1.00 -3.53
CA TRP A 231 -12.68 0.32 -3.38
C TRP A 231 -12.78 -0.49 -2.10
N VAL A 232 -11.74 -1.25 -1.73
CA VAL A 232 -11.73 -2.02 -0.46
C VAL A 232 -11.87 -1.08 0.73
N VAL A 233 -11.09 0.00 0.76
CA VAL A 233 -11.18 1.01 1.84
C VAL A 233 -12.59 1.60 1.91
N ARG A 234 -13.19 1.93 0.76
CA ARG A 234 -14.54 2.50 0.68
C ARG A 234 -15.62 1.56 1.20
N ILE A 235 -15.51 0.26 0.92
CA ILE A 235 -16.49 -0.76 1.29
C ILE A 235 -16.35 -1.15 2.77
N PHE A 236 -15.14 -1.49 3.21
CA PHE A 236 -14.92 -2.09 4.52
C PHE A 236 -14.61 -1.09 5.64
N ARG A 237 -14.28 0.16 5.30
CA ARG A 237 -14.00 1.27 6.24
C ARG A 237 -13.12 0.89 7.45
N PRO A 238 -11.86 0.49 7.22
CA PRO A 238 -10.93 0.15 8.29
C PRO A 238 -10.66 1.33 9.23
N ASN A 239 -10.46 1.02 10.51
CA ASN A 239 -10.29 1.99 11.59
C ASN A 239 -8.99 2.79 11.48
N LYS A 240 -7.94 2.19 10.89
CA LYS A 240 -6.60 2.81 10.77
C LYS A 240 -6.43 3.68 9.51
N THR A 241 -7.52 4.17 8.94
CA THR A 241 -7.47 5.02 7.74
C THR A 241 -7.36 6.50 8.07
N ARG A 242 -6.46 7.21 7.40
CA ARG A 242 -6.41 8.68 7.42
C ARG A 242 -7.63 9.30 6.74
N THR A 243 -8.15 8.63 5.72
CA THR A 243 -9.28 9.08 4.90
C THR A 243 -10.28 7.95 4.72
N ARG A 244 -11.57 8.21 4.96
CA ARG A 244 -12.65 7.19 4.89
C ARG A 244 -12.93 6.63 3.49
N TRP A 245 -12.40 7.28 2.44
CA TRP A 245 -12.83 7.06 1.06
C TRP A 245 -11.72 6.58 0.12
N PHE A 246 -10.47 6.83 0.46
CA PHE A 246 -9.32 6.58 -0.40
C PHE A 246 -8.16 6.05 0.43
N TYR A 247 -7.44 5.07 -0.12
CA TYR A 247 -6.21 4.57 0.46
C TYR A 247 -5.10 5.62 0.35
N GLU A 248 -4.93 6.18 -0.85
CA GLU A 248 -4.05 7.31 -1.13
C GLU A 248 -4.73 8.26 -2.11
N THR A 249 -4.51 9.56 -1.91
CA THR A 249 -5.15 10.60 -2.72
C THR A 249 -4.33 10.81 -4.00
N SER A 250 -4.59 10.02 -5.04
CA SER A 250 -3.85 10.14 -6.31
C SER A 250 -4.18 11.37 -7.14
N CYS A 251 -5.39 11.94 -6.99
CA CYS A 251 -5.80 13.11 -7.76
C CYS A 251 -5.70 14.35 -6.88
N TRP A 252 -4.63 15.13 -7.09
CA TRP A 252 -4.49 16.46 -6.49
C TRP A 252 -5.25 17.53 -7.28
N SER A 253 -5.59 17.24 -8.54
CA SER A 253 -6.35 18.13 -9.42
C SER A 253 -7.75 17.59 -9.71
N ILE A 254 -8.74 18.47 -9.60
CA ILE A 254 -10.12 18.22 -10.01
C ILE A 254 -10.21 17.91 -11.51
N GLY A 255 -9.33 18.49 -12.33
CA GLY A 255 -9.30 18.29 -13.77
C GLY A 255 -9.08 16.82 -14.15
N GLU A 256 -8.10 16.16 -13.53
CA GLU A 256 -7.86 14.73 -13.77
C GLU A 256 -9.05 13.86 -13.34
N PHE A 257 -9.73 14.23 -12.25
CA PHE A 257 -10.90 13.48 -11.80
C PHE A 257 -12.07 13.65 -12.78
N MET A 258 -12.30 14.85 -13.30
CA MET A 258 -13.34 15.13 -14.29
C MET A 258 -13.07 14.39 -15.60
N GLU A 259 -11.85 14.45 -16.14
CA GLU A 259 -11.48 13.70 -17.35
C GLU A 259 -11.79 12.20 -17.21
N ARG A 260 -11.52 11.64 -16.02
CA ARG A 260 -11.80 10.23 -15.70
C ARG A 260 -13.30 9.90 -15.62
N ALA A 261 -14.12 10.84 -15.15
CA ALA A 261 -15.56 10.66 -15.02
C ALA A 261 -16.31 10.94 -16.33
N THR A 262 -15.79 11.83 -17.19
CA THR A 262 -16.45 12.27 -18.42
C THR A 262 -16.75 11.11 -19.36
N PHE A 263 -15.80 10.23 -19.63
CA PHE A 263 -16.02 9.16 -20.62
C PHE A 263 -17.15 8.19 -20.22
N PRO A 264 -17.17 7.61 -19.00
CA PRO A 264 -18.31 6.81 -18.54
C PRO A 264 -19.63 7.59 -18.51
N LEU A 265 -19.61 8.87 -18.12
CA LEU A 265 -20.79 9.71 -18.07
C LEU A 265 -21.38 9.95 -19.46
N VAL A 266 -20.55 10.29 -20.44
CA VAL A 266 -20.96 10.50 -21.83
C VAL A 266 -21.47 9.19 -22.43
N PHE A 267 -20.78 8.07 -22.20
CA PHE A 267 -21.22 6.75 -22.68
C PHE A 267 -22.59 6.35 -22.09
N LEU A 268 -22.78 6.55 -20.79
CA LEU A 268 -24.06 6.31 -20.12
C LEU A 268 -25.15 7.23 -20.68
N PHE A 269 -24.85 8.54 -20.80
CA PHE A 269 -25.78 9.52 -21.35
C PHE A 269 -26.19 9.17 -22.78
N ALA A 270 -25.25 8.79 -23.64
CA ALA A 270 -25.52 8.38 -25.01
C ALA A 270 -26.36 7.09 -25.06
N SER A 271 -26.02 6.08 -24.25
CA SER A 271 -26.76 4.81 -24.18
C SER A 271 -28.22 5.03 -23.78
N VAL A 272 -28.44 5.88 -22.78
CA VAL A 272 -29.78 6.21 -22.27
C VAL A 272 -30.55 7.08 -23.26
N SER A 273 -29.88 8.04 -23.90
CA SER A 273 -30.50 8.88 -24.93
C SER A 273 -30.99 8.05 -26.10
N ILE A 274 -30.18 7.09 -26.57
CA ILE A 274 -30.56 6.14 -27.62
C ILE A 274 -31.76 5.30 -27.18
N ALA A 275 -31.72 4.71 -25.97
CA ALA A 275 -32.83 3.92 -25.45
C ALA A 275 -34.14 4.72 -25.35
N LEU A 276 -34.08 5.96 -24.86
CA LEU A 276 -35.23 6.87 -24.77
C LEU A 276 -35.75 7.26 -26.16
N SER A 277 -34.86 7.58 -27.11
CA SER A 277 -35.26 7.89 -28.48
C SER A 277 -35.89 6.68 -29.20
N SER A 278 -35.34 5.48 -29.03
CA SER A 278 -35.96 4.25 -29.56
C SER A 278 -37.34 4.00 -28.96
N MET A 279 -37.53 4.26 -27.65
CA MET A 279 -38.82 4.16 -27.00
C MET A 279 -39.82 5.21 -27.53
N GLN A 280 -39.38 6.45 -27.75
CA GLN A 280 -40.21 7.50 -28.35
C GLN A 280 -40.70 7.10 -29.75
N VAL A 281 -39.83 6.48 -30.57
CA VAL A 281 -40.21 5.97 -31.89
C VAL A 281 -41.24 4.84 -31.77
N ALA A 282 -41.05 3.88 -30.86
CA ALA A 282 -41.99 2.79 -30.66
C ALA A 282 -43.38 3.28 -30.21
N LEU A 283 -43.44 4.31 -29.35
CA LEU A 283 -44.70 4.89 -28.88
C LEU A 283 -45.38 5.82 -29.90
N ALA A 284 -44.62 6.42 -30.81
CA ALA A 284 -45.15 7.33 -31.82
C ALA A 284 -45.76 6.61 -33.02
N VAL A 285 -45.47 5.32 -33.21
CA VAL A 285 -46.08 4.51 -34.27
C VAL A 285 -47.50 4.12 -33.86
N PRO A 286 -48.53 4.48 -34.65
CA PRO A 286 -49.90 4.07 -34.37
C PRO A 286 -50.00 2.55 -34.41
N VAL A 287 -50.47 1.98 -33.29
CA VAL A 287 -50.59 0.54 -33.02
C VAL A 287 -51.37 -0.17 -34.13
N ASP A 288 -52.36 0.53 -34.67
CA ASP A 288 -53.29 0.11 -35.72
C ASP A 288 -52.61 -0.23 -37.06
N LEU A 289 -51.44 0.38 -37.33
CA LEU A 289 -50.77 0.29 -38.64
C LEU A 289 -49.73 -0.84 -38.74
N LEU A 290 -49.18 -1.28 -37.59
CA LEU A 290 -48.07 -2.25 -37.56
C LEU A 290 -48.51 -3.66 -37.12
N TRP A 291 -49.64 -3.78 -36.41
CA TRP A 291 -50.08 -5.04 -35.81
C TRP A 291 -51.59 -5.28 -35.96
N SER A 292 -52.10 -5.19 -37.18
CA SER A 292 -53.53 -5.36 -37.50
C SER A 292 -54.13 -6.75 -37.21
N HIS A 293 -53.37 -7.67 -36.62
CA HIS A 293 -53.77 -9.05 -36.35
C HIS A 293 -53.57 -9.53 -34.90
N SER A 294 -53.05 -8.67 -33.99
CA SER A 294 -52.86 -9.04 -32.58
C SER A 294 -54.10 -8.76 -31.75
N SER A 295 -54.41 -9.65 -30.81
CA SER A 295 -55.53 -9.48 -29.88
C SER A 295 -55.29 -8.33 -28.89
N ASP A 296 -56.37 -7.68 -28.44
CA ASP A 296 -56.29 -6.52 -27.52
C ASP A 296 -55.54 -6.84 -26.21
N ASP A 297 -55.64 -8.08 -25.72
CA ASP A 297 -54.96 -8.54 -24.50
C ASP A 297 -53.42 -8.63 -24.67
N GLU A 298 -52.93 -9.10 -25.82
CA GLU A 298 -51.49 -9.19 -26.11
C GLU A 298 -50.84 -7.80 -26.24
N LEU A 299 -51.58 -6.84 -26.81
CA LEU A 299 -51.15 -5.44 -26.89
C LEU A 299 -51.05 -4.80 -25.49
N GLN A 300 -51.96 -5.13 -24.58
CA GLN A 300 -51.98 -4.59 -23.22
C GLN A 300 -50.85 -5.16 -22.35
N GLU A 301 -50.53 -6.46 -22.47
CA GLU A 301 -49.37 -7.06 -21.80
C GLU A 301 -48.04 -6.51 -22.30
N MET A 302 -47.92 -6.31 -23.61
CA MET A 302 -46.72 -5.72 -24.21
C MET A 302 -46.53 -4.26 -23.77
N ASN A 303 -47.60 -3.46 -23.72
CA ASN A 303 -47.53 -2.08 -23.23
C ASN A 303 -47.12 -2.02 -21.74
N ARG A 304 -47.60 -2.96 -20.91
CA ARG A 304 -47.14 -3.11 -19.51
C ARG A 304 -45.65 -3.46 -19.43
N ALA A 305 -45.17 -4.35 -20.28
CA ALA A 305 -43.75 -4.72 -20.32
C ALA A 305 -42.87 -3.52 -20.72
N PHE A 306 -43.28 -2.74 -21.72
CA PHE A 306 -42.58 -1.51 -22.11
C PHE A 306 -42.58 -0.45 -21.00
N TRP A 307 -43.71 -0.28 -20.29
CA TRP A 307 -43.81 0.64 -19.17
C TRP A 307 -42.91 0.25 -18.00
N LEU A 308 -42.90 -1.04 -17.63
CA LEU A 308 -42.01 -1.57 -16.59
C LEU A 308 -40.53 -1.45 -16.97
N PHE A 309 -40.18 -1.74 -18.23
CA PHE A 309 -38.82 -1.55 -18.74
C PHE A 309 -38.38 -0.09 -18.67
N SER A 310 -39.26 0.85 -19.04
CA SER A 310 -38.99 2.28 -18.94
C SER A 310 -38.71 2.72 -17.50
N ILE A 311 -39.53 2.28 -16.54
CA ILE A 311 -39.33 2.57 -15.12
C ILE A 311 -38.00 1.99 -14.62
N ALA A 312 -37.68 0.75 -15.02
CA ALA A 312 -36.42 0.12 -14.64
C ALA A 312 -35.21 0.91 -15.17
N VAL A 313 -35.26 1.39 -16.42
CA VAL A 313 -34.20 2.22 -17.02
C VAL A 313 -34.06 3.55 -16.26
N VAL A 314 -35.18 4.21 -15.92
CA VAL A 314 -35.16 5.47 -15.16
C VAL A 314 -34.59 5.27 -13.75
N LEU A 315 -34.97 4.20 -13.06
CA LEU A 315 -34.43 3.87 -11.73
C LEU A 315 -32.93 3.56 -11.78
N LEU A 316 -32.48 2.79 -12.76
CA LEU A 316 -31.07 2.47 -12.95
C LEU A 316 -30.27 3.74 -13.27
N TRP A 317 -30.85 4.67 -14.03
CA TRP A 317 -30.26 5.97 -14.29
C TRP A 317 -30.16 6.83 -13.02
N LEU A 318 -31.22 6.90 -12.21
CA LEU A 318 -31.23 7.63 -10.96
C LEU A 318 -30.18 7.08 -9.97
N VAL A 319 -30.06 5.75 -9.86
CA VAL A 319 -28.99 5.11 -9.07
C VAL A 319 -27.61 5.48 -9.59
N THR A 320 -27.43 5.50 -10.91
CA THR A 320 -26.15 5.85 -11.52
C THR A 320 -25.79 7.32 -11.27
N TRP A 321 -26.75 8.24 -11.34
CA TRP A 321 -26.57 9.66 -10.98
C TRP A 321 -26.24 9.85 -9.50
N VAL A 322 -26.93 9.14 -8.61
CA VAL A 322 -26.64 9.17 -7.17
C VAL A 322 -25.22 8.66 -6.89
N LEU A 323 -24.76 7.61 -7.58
CA LEU A 323 -23.40 7.10 -7.44
C LEU A 323 -22.35 8.06 -8.03
N LEU A 324 -22.59 8.62 -9.21
CA LEU A 324 -21.62 9.45 -9.92
C LEU A 324 -21.53 10.88 -9.41
N LEU A 325 -22.66 11.51 -9.05
CA LEU A 325 -22.69 12.88 -8.53
C LEU A 325 -22.83 12.92 -7.01
N GLY A 326 -23.61 12.02 -6.42
CA GLY A 326 -23.82 12.02 -4.97
C GLY A 326 -22.53 11.75 -4.20
N ILE A 327 -21.71 10.79 -4.64
CA ILE A 327 -20.43 10.48 -3.98
C ILE A 327 -19.47 11.69 -3.99
N PRO A 328 -19.16 12.35 -5.12
CA PRO A 328 -18.27 13.51 -5.11
C PRO A 328 -18.88 14.74 -4.44
N VAL A 329 -20.20 14.98 -4.52
CA VAL A 329 -20.85 16.10 -3.81
C VAL A 329 -20.78 15.89 -2.30
N VAL A 330 -21.07 14.69 -1.80
CA VAL A 330 -20.92 14.34 -0.39
C VAL A 330 -19.45 14.47 0.05
N ALA A 331 -18.51 14.05 -0.79
CA ALA A 331 -17.08 14.22 -0.52
C ALA A 331 -16.70 15.71 -0.41
N LEU A 332 -17.13 16.55 -1.35
CA LEU A 332 -16.91 18.00 -1.32
C LEU A 332 -17.55 18.66 -0.10
N CYS A 333 -18.82 18.36 0.20
CA CYS A 333 -19.49 18.86 1.40
C CYS A 333 -18.76 18.44 2.67
N SER A 334 -18.26 17.20 2.74
CA SER A 334 -17.48 16.71 3.88
C SER A 334 -16.13 17.40 4.02
N GLN A 335 -15.45 17.71 2.91
CA GLN A 335 -14.19 18.45 2.89
C GLN A 335 -14.38 19.91 3.32
N VAL A 336 -15.43 20.56 2.82
CA VAL A 336 -15.80 21.92 3.20
C VAL A 336 -16.17 21.98 4.68
N PHE A 337 -17.00 21.06 5.16
CA PHE A 337 -17.38 20.97 6.58
C PHE A 337 -16.18 20.70 7.49
N TRP A 338 -15.26 19.82 7.09
CA TRP A 338 -14.00 19.59 7.79
C TRP A 338 -13.12 20.85 7.81
N GLY A 339 -13.04 21.57 6.69
CA GLY A 339 -12.32 22.84 6.58
C GLY A 339 -12.88 23.93 7.50
N PHE A 340 -14.21 24.06 7.61
CA PHE A 340 -14.85 24.97 8.55
C PHE A 340 -14.60 24.56 10.01
N ARG A 341 -14.76 23.27 10.33
CA ARG A 341 -14.56 22.75 11.70
C ARG A 341 -13.11 22.86 12.18
N ASN A 342 -12.13 22.79 11.27
CA ASN A 342 -10.71 22.95 11.61
C ASN A 342 -10.23 24.40 11.60
N ARG A 343 -11.02 25.34 11.06
CA ARG A 343 -10.75 26.78 11.11
C ARG A 343 -10.99 27.38 12.49
N GLU A 344 -11.87 26.76 13.30
CA GLU A 344 -12.27 27.23 14.63
C GLU A 344 -11.43 26.66 15.78
N LYS A 345 -10.19 26.23 15.54
CA LYS A 345 -9.24 26.11 16.66
C LYS A 345 -8.65 27.49 16.90
N PRO A 346 -9.12 28.27 17.91
CA PRO A 346 -8.46 29.51 18.24
C PRO A 346 -7.00 29.19 18.54
N ALA A 347 -6.11 30.00 17.95
CA ALA A 347 -4.72 30.02 18.35
C ALA A 347 -4.70 30.14 19.87
N ARG A 348 -4.17 29.12 20.57
CA ARG A 348 -3.82 29.31 21.97
C ARG A 348 -2.79 30.43 21.98
N ASP A 349 -3.18 31.58 22.51
CA ASP A 349 -2.29 32.69 22.80
C ASP A 349 -1.07 32.15 23.53
N THR A 350 0.06 32.04 22.84
CA THR A 350 1.38 32.03 23.47
C THR A 350 1.65 33.46 23.92
N SER A 351 1.09 33.78 25.09
CA SER A 351 1.55 34.86 25.94
C SER A 351 2.62 34.29 26.87
N THR A 352 3.88 34.55 26.56
CA THR A 352 4.95 34.61 27.57
C THR A 352 6.01 35.58 27.08
N VAL A 353 6.14 36.64 27.88
CA VAL A 353 7.27 37.56 28.03
C VAL A 353 8.56 36.79 28.28
#